data_AF-A0A1Y3X8U8-F1
#
_entry.id   AF-A0A1Y3X8U8-F1
#
_cell.length_a   1.000
_cell.length_b   1.000
_cell.length_c   1.000
_cell.angle_alpha   90.00
_cell.angle_beta   90.00
_cell.angle_gamma   90.00
#
_symmetry.space_group_name_H-M   'P 1'
#
loop_
_entity.id
_entity.type
_entity.pdbx_description
1 polymer ?
#
loop_
_entity_poly.entity_id
_entity_poly.type
_entity_poly.pdbx_seq_one_letter_code
_entity_poly.pdbx_strand_id
1 'polypeptide(L)' 'MGVQEAPYSLRLEHEVMQKIRVLAAKERRSINMQLCIAVESYLEQYEKEHGAIPVPAED' A
#
# COMPACT_ATOMS: atom_id res chain seq x y z
N MET A 1 15.10 -14.13 -6.71
CA MET A 1 13.76 -13.99 -7.31
C MET A 1 12.90 -13.29 -6.28
N GLY A 2 12.55 -12.02 -6.49
CA GLY A 2 11.66 -11.31 -5.58
C GLY A 2 10.30 -11.98 -5.60
N VAL A 3 9.77 -12.30 -4.42
CA VAL A 3 8.43 -12.86 -4.28
C VAL A 3 7.45 -11.82 -4.84
N GLN A 4 6.94 -12.07 -6.04
CA GLN A 4 5.82 -11.31 -6.57
C GLN A 4 4.60 -12.07 -6.08
N GLU A 5 4.14 -11.71 -4.88
CA GLU A 5 2.89 -12.22 -4.32
C GLU A 5 1.79 -12.10 -5.36
N ALA A 6 0.96 -13.16 -5.44
CA ALA A 6 -0.12 -13.25 -6.41
C ALA A 6 -0.94 -11.94 -6.45
N PRO A 7 -1.39 -11.47 -7.63
CA PRO A 7 -2.11 -10.21 -7.74
C PRO A 7 -3.34 -10.25 -6.84
N TYR A 8 -3.22 -9.63 -5.65
CA TYR A 8 -4.29 -9.60 -4.67
C TYR A 8 -5.34 -8.63 -5.19
N SER A 9 -6.56 -9.14 -5.42
CA SER A 9 -7.70 -8.29 -5.76
C SER A 9 -8.14 -7.54 -4.51
N LEU A 10 -7.49 -6.42 -4.23
CA LEU A 10 -7.83 -5.54 -3.12
C LEU A 10 -9.21 -4.93 -3.40
N ARG A 11 -10.21 -5.31 -2.62
CA ARG A 11 -11.54 -4.66 -2.65
C ARG A 11 -11.43 -3.32 -1.94
N LEU A 12 -11.26 -2.27 -2.73
CA LEU A 12 -11.31 -0.88 -2.30
C LEU A 12 -12.67 -0.29 -2.66
N GLU A 13 -13.12 0.66 -1.84
CA GLU A 13 -14.24 1.52 -2.22
C GLU A 13 -13.91 2.30 -3.50
N HIS A 14 -14.95 2.56 -4.30
CA HIS A 14 -14.80 3.26 -5.58
C HIS A 14 -14.15 4.64 -5.38
N GLU A 15 -14.51 5.35 -4.31
CA GLU A 15 -13.91 6.64 -3.97
C GLU A 15 -12.41 6.56 -3.70
N VAL A 16 -11.95 5.51 -3.02
CA VAL A 16 -10.52 5.31 -2.72
C VAL A 16 -9.75 5.01 -4.00
N MET A 17 -10.30 4.16 -4.88
CA MET A 17 -9.70 3.89 -6.19
C MET A 17 -9.59 5.15 -7.05
N GLN A 18 -10.61 6.02 -7.05
CA GLN A 18 -10.57 7.30 -7.77
C GLN A 18 -9.49 8.23 -7.21
N LYS A 19 -9.39 8.35 -5.88
CA LYS A 19 -8.33 9.16 -5.23
C LYS A 19 -6.93 8.65 -5.58
N ILE A 20 -6.70 7.33 -5.48
CA ILE A 20 -5.42 6.71 -5.86
C ILE A 20 -5.13 6.97 -7.35
N ARG A 21 -6.15 6.86 -8.22
CA ARG A 21 -5.98 7.11 -9.67
C ARG A 21 -5.59 8.56 -9.97
N VAL A 22 -6.19 9.53 -9.27
CA VAL A 22 -5.83 10.96 -9.39
C VAL A 22 -4.41 11.21 -8.89
N LEU A 23 -4.03 10.63 -7.75
CA LEU A 23 -2.67 10.69 -7.20
C LEU A 23 -1.64 10.09 -8.17
N ALA A 24 -1.92 8.88 -8.67
CA ALA A 24 -1.08 8.17 -9.62
C ALA A 24 -0.92 8.95 -10.93
N ALA A 25 -2.01 9.56 -11.45
CA ALA A 25 -1.97 10.40 -12.63
C ALA A 25 -1.12 11.68 -12.41
N LYS A 26 -1.24 12.29 -11.23
CA LYS A 26 -0.45 13.47 -10.84
C LYS A 26 1.05 13.14 -10.75
N GLU A 27 1.37 11.97 -10.22
CA GLU A 27 2.76 11.49 -10.04
C GLU A 27 3.34 10.80 -11.29
N ARG A 28 2.55 10.65 -12.38
CA ARG A 28 2.89 9.84 -13.57
C ARG A 28 3.34 8.41 -13.23
N ARG A 29 2.69 7.79 -12.26
CA ARG A 29 2.98 6.43 -11.78
C ARG A 29 1.81 5.49 -12.02
N SER A 30 2.08 4.19 -12.03
CA SER A 30 1.03 3.17 -12.04
C SER A 30 0.30 3.14 -10.69
N ILE A 31 -1.01 2.86 -10.73
CA ILE A 31 -1.87 2.71 -9.54
C ILE A 31 -1.25 1.72 -8.53
N ASN A 32 -0.68 0.62 -9.03
CA ASN A 32 -0.01 -0.38 -8.19
C ASN A 32 1.17 0.20 -7.39
N MET A 33 2.01 1.02 -8.03
CA MET A 33 3.17 1.63 -7.39
C MET A 33 2.74 2.69 -6.36
N GLN A 34 1.69 3.45 -6.67
CA GLN A 34 1.10 4.39 -5.71
C GLN A 34 0.56 3.67 -4.47
N LEU A 35 -0.04 2.48 -4.66
CA LEU A 35 -0.57 1.67 -3.57
C LEU A 35 0.55 1.13 -2.67
N CYS A 36 1.65 0.62 -3.24
CA CYS A 36 2.82 0.21 -2.45
C CYS A 36 3.35 1.36 -1.58
N ILE A 37 3.56 2.55 -2.16
CA ILE A 37 4.05 3.72 -1.43
C ILE A 37 3.07 4.13 -0.32
N ALA A 38 1.77 4.09 -0.60
CA ALA A 38 0.76 4.42 0.40
C ALA A 38 0.78 3.43 1.57
N VAL A 39 0.97 2.13 1.30
CA VAL A 39 1.06 1.08 2.32
C VAL A 39 2.35 1.24 3.14
N GLU A 40 3.51 1.41 2.51
CA GLU A 40 4.77 1.68 3.21
C GLU A 40 4.67 2.92 4.09
N SER A 41 4.16 4.03 3.54
CA SER A 41 4.03 5.28 4.30
C SER A 41 3.02 5.16 5.44
N TYR A 42 1.97 4.37 5.27
CA TYR A 42 1.01 4.06 6.33
C TYR A 42 1.65 3.21 7.43
N LEU A 43 2.41 2.18 7.08
CA LEU A 43 3.15 1.35 8.02
C LEU A 43 4.16 2.18 8.82
N GLU A 44 4.95 3.03 8.16
CA GLU A 44 5.91 3.92 8.84
C GLU A 44 5.22 4.90 9.81
N GLN A 45 4.08 5.48 9.41
CA GLN A 45 3.29 6.35 10.28
C GLN A 45 2.72 5.57 11.47
N TYR A 46 2.21 4.38 11.21
CA TYR A 46 1.65 3.51 12.23
C TYR A 46 2.74 3.06 13.23
N GLU A 47 3.91 2.64 12.76
CA GLU A 47 5.05 2.30 13.63
C GLU A 47 5.53 3.49 14.48
N LYS A 48 5.49 4.71 13.92
CA LYS A 48 5.83 5.93 14.67
C LYS A 48 4.79 6.28 15.74
N GLU A 49 3.51 6.08 15.45
CA GLU A 49 2.40 6.52 16.32
C GLU A 49 2.00 5.47 17.35
N HIS A 50 2.02 4.19 16.99
CA HIS A 50 1.60 3.05 17.84
C HIS A 50 2.76 2.20 18.38
N GLY A 51 4.00 2.45 17.94
CA GLY A 51 5.15 1.60 18.25
C GLY A 51 5.26 0.40 17.30
N ALA A 52 6.44 -0.23 17.28
CA ALA A 52 6.80 -1.29 16.33
C ALA A 52 5.68 -2.35 16.22
N ILE A 53 5.20 -2.59 15.01
CA ILE A 53 4.22 -3.64 14.73
C ILE A 53 4.96 -4.97 14.94
N PRO A 54 4.63 -5.76 15.98
CA PRO A 54 5.19 -7.10 16.08
C PRO A 54 4.54 -7.92 14.98
N VAL A 55 5.24 -8.13 13.87
CA VAL A 55 4.86 -9.13 12.90
C VAL A 55 5.19 -10.47 13.54
N PRO A 56 4.23 -11.32 13.94
CA PRO A 56 4.56 -12.68 14.29
C PRO A 56 5.13 -13.30 13.03
N ALA A 57 6.41 -13.67 13.07
CA ALA A 57 6.97 -14.60 12.12
C ALA A 57 6.23 -15.93 12.35
N GLU A 58 5.11 -16.13 11.66
CA GLU A 58 4.51 -17.45 11.54
C GLU A 58 5.41 -18.29 10.63
N ASP A 59 5.89 -19.39 11.22
CA ASP A 59 6.66 -20.50 10.64
C ASP A 59 5.88 -21.21 9.52
#